data_AF-A0A7G8ZI56-F1
#
_entry.id   AF-A0A7G8ZI56-F1
#
_cell.length_a   1.000
_cell.length_b   1.000
_cell.length_c   1.000
_cell.angle_alpha   90.00
_cell.angle_beta   90.00
_cell.angle_gamma   90.00
#
_symmetry.space_group_name_H-M   'P 1'
#
loop_
_entity.id
_entity.type
_entity.pdbx_description
1 polymer ?
#
loop_
_entity_poly.entity_id
_entity_poly.type
_entity_poly.pdbx_seq_one_letter_code
_entity_poly.pdbx_strand_id
1 'polypeptide(L)'
;MVARRFTKLRDIETVSNTVTAQEAAKLEAFLKKKLNPGMVVQRRQRADECAEIHIGDECLGVVQKIVDEGETSYAFEITILDIDLEEV
;
A
#
# COMPACT_ATOMS: atom_id res chain seq x y z
N MET A 1 12.36 -45.77 14.05
CA MET A 1 11.19 -45.25 14.78
C MET A 1 11.66 -44.50 16.03
N VAL A 2 11.80 -43.18 15.99
CA VAL A 2 11.51 -42.25 17.11
C VAL A 2 11.14 -40.92 16.47
N ALA A 3 9.83 -40.69 16.33
CA ALA A 3 9.29 -39.37 16.14
C ALA A 3 9.51 -38.58 17.43
N ARG A 4 9.89 -37.30 17.34
CA ARG A 4 9.48 -36.30 18.34
C ARG A 4 9.71 -34.85 17.88
N ARG A 5 8.56 -34.26 17.58
CA ARG A 5 8.16 -32.88 17.89
C ARG A 5 8.78 -31.77 17.04
N PHE A 6 8.10 -31.55 15.91
CA PHE A 6 7.79 -30.21 15.41
C PHE A 6 7.28 -29.33 16.56
N THR A 7 8.15 -28.47 17.09
CA THR A 7 7.72 -27.32 17.87
C THR A 7 7.37 -26.22 16.89
N LYS A 8 6.07 -26.12 16.60
CA LYS A 8 5.40 -24.98 15.98
C LYS A 8 5.75 -23.74 16.80
N LEU A 9 6.75 -22.99 16.34
CA LEU A 9 7.14 -21.72 16.93
C LEU A 9 6.06 -20.70 16.54
N ARG A 10 5.21 -20.44 17.54
CA ARG A 10 4.35 -19.28 17.77
C ARG A 10 4.18 -18.37 16.55
N ASP A 11 2.95 -18.35 16.05
CA ASP A 11 2.41 -17.26 15.24
C ASP A 11 2.64 -15.94 16.00
N ILE A 12 3.71 -15.23 15.65
CA ILE A 12 3.82 -13.81 15.95
C ILE A 12 2.76 -13.19 15.03
N GLU A 13 1.65 -12.71 15.60
CA GLU A 13 0.75 -11.78 14.91
C GLU A 13 1.59 -10.54 14.56
N THR A 14 2.30 -10.67 13.45
CA THR A 14 3.09 -9.60 12.86
C THR A 14 2.04 -8.68 12.29
N VAL A 15 1.70 -7.64 13.03
CA VAL A 15 0.95 -6.50 12.50
C VAL A 15 1.76 -6.03 11.30
N SER A 16 1.35 -6.46 10.12
CA SER A 16 2.09 -6.26 8.88
C SER A 16 1.63 -4.93 8.32
N ASN A 17 2.50 -3.92 8.44
CA ASN A 17 2.31 -2.61 7.82
C ASN A 17 2.46 -2.65 6.28
N THR A 18 2.60 -3.83 5.69
CA THR A 18 2.61 -4.01 4.24
C THR A 18 1.21 -3.88 3.66
N VAL A 19 1.08 -3.17 2.54
CA VAL A 19 -0.16 -3.11 1.77
C VAL A 19 -0.35 -4.44 1.02
N THR A 20 -1.40 -5.17 1.38
CA THR A 20 -1.74 -6.45 0.73
C THR A 20 -2.36 -6.22 -0.66
N ALA A 21 -2.39 -7.27 -1.49
CA ALA A 21 -3.01 -7.20 -2.81
C ALA A 21 -4.49 -6.80 -2.77
N GLN A 22 -5.22 -7.29 -1.75
CA GLN A 22 -6.64 -6.99 -1.59
C GLN A 22 -6.86 -5.55 -1.14
N GLU A 23 -6.02 -5.03 -0.24
CA GLU A 23 -6.07 -3.64 0.20
C GLU A 23 -5.73 -2.69 -0.95
N ALA A 24 -4.69 -2.98 -1.74
CA ALA A 24 -4.35 -2.20 -2.93
C ALA A 24 -5.51 -2.14 -3.93
N ALA A 25 -6.19 -3.27 -4.21
CA ALA A 25 -7.35 -3.28 -5.10
C ALA A 25 -8.53 -2.47 -4.54
N LYS A 26 -8.77 -2.51 -3.23
CA LYS A 26 -9.80 -1.68 -2.57
C LYS A 26 -9.46 -0.19 -2.64
N LEU A 27 -8.20 0.17 -2.39
CA LEU A 27 -7.70 1.54 -2.50
C LEU A 27 -7.84 2.06 -3.92
N GLU A 28 -7.46 1.26 -4.92
CA GLU A 28 -7.63 1.62 -6.33
C GLU A 28 -9.09 1.89 -6.67
N ALA A 29 -10.00 0.99 -6.31
CA ALA A 29 -11.43 1.18 -6.55
C ALA A 29 -11.99 2.44 -5.85
N PHE A 30 -11.52 2.73 -4.63
CA PHE A 30 -11.90 3.94 -3.89
C PHE A 30 -11.41 5.21 -4.60
N LEU A 31 -10.13 5.27 -4.98
CA LEU A 31 -9.50 6.41 -5.65
C LEU A 31 -10.13 6.64 -7.03
N LYS A 32 -10.37 5.56 -7.80
CA LYS A 32 -11.08 5.63 -9.09
C LYS A 32 -12.47 6.24 -8.97
N LYS A 33 -13.19 5.89 -7.91
CA LYS A 33 -14.55 6.39 -7.67
C LYS A 33 -14.58 7.83 -7.14
N LYS A 34 -13.60 8.23 -6.35
CA LYS A 34 -13.61 9.52 -5.62
C LYS A 34 -12.82 10.63 -6.30
N LEU A 35 -11.74 10.30 -6.99
CA LEU A 35 -10.80 11.28 -7.54
C LEU A 35 -10.74 11.19 -9.06
N ASN A 36 -10.16 10.11 -9.60
CA ASN A 36 -9.97 9.98 -11.04
C ASN A 36 -10.00 8.50 -11.47
N PRO A 37 -10.86 8.12 -12.44
CA PRO A 37 -11.01 6.72 -12.89
C PRO A 37 -9.75 6.11 -13.51
N GLY A 38 -8.77 6.92 -13.92
CA GLY A 38 -7.48 6.50 -14.45
C GLY A 38 -6.41 6.15 -13.40
N MET A 39 -6.69 6.33 -12.10
CA MET A 39 -5.71 6.04 -11.04
C MET A 39 -5.46 4.55 -10.88
N VAL A 40 -4.20 4.15 -10.72
CA VAL A 40 -3.79 2.76 -10.50
C VAL A 40 -2.94 2.69 -9.23
N VAL A 41 -3.16 1.66 -8.40
CA VAL A 41 -2.36 1.44 -7.17
C VAL A 41 -1.42 0.27 -7.39
N GLN A 42 -0.12 0.57 -7.53
CA GLN A 42 0.91 -0.44 -7.74
C GLN A 42 1.66 -0.72 -6.44
N ARG A 43 1.66 -1.98 -6.02
CA ARG A 43 2.48 -2.41 -4.88
C ARG A 43 3.93 -2.54 -5.31
N ARG A 44 4.86 -2.07 -4.48
CA ARG A 44 6.29 -2.34 -4.69
C ARG A 44 6.58 -3.82 -4.45
N GLN A 45 7.54 -4.38 -5.20
CA GLN A 45 7.99 -5.77 -5.02
C GLN A 45 8.84 -5.96 -3.75
N ARG A 46 9.31 -4.86 -3.15
CA ARG A 46 10.00 -4.86 -1.86
C ARG A 46 9.00 -4.95 -0.72
N ALA A 47 9.47 -5.42 0.44
CA ALA A 47 8.71 -5.50 1.68
C ALA A 47 8.44 -4.12 2.31
N ASP A 48 8.30 -3.09 1.48
CA ASP A 48 8.07 -1.72 1.91
C ASP A 48 6.60 -1.58 2.30
N GLU A 49 6.32 -0.74 3.28
CA GLU A 49 4.98 -0.49 3.84
C GLU A 49 4.10 0.38 2.92
N CYS A 50 4.57 0.61 1.68
CA CYS A 50 4.05 1.62 0.77
C CYS A 50 3.68 1.03 -0.60
N ALA A 51 2.62 1.55 -1.19
CA ALA A 51 2.25 1.38 -2.59
C ALA A 51 2.39 2.72 -3.32
N GLU A 52 2.59 2.67 -4.64
CA GLU A 52 2.62 3.85 -5.49
C GLU A 52 1.27 4.06 -6.17
N ILE A 53 0.93 5.32 -6.40
CA ILE A 53 -0.23 5.73 -7.18
C ILE A 53 0.25 6.29 -8.50
N HIS A 54 -0.32 5.76 -9.57
CA HIS A 54 0.01 6.15 -10.94
C HIS A 54 -1.24 6.63 -11.68
N ILE A 55 -1.06 7.56 -12.62
CA ILE A 55 -2.01 7.84 -13.70
C ILE A 55 -1.26 7.68 -15.03
N GLY A 56 -1.73 6.77 -15.87
CA GLY A 56 -0.97 6.39 -17.07
C GLY A 56 0.38 5.79 -16.69
N ASP A 57 1.46 6.36 -17.24
CA ASP A 57 2.85 5.96 -16.97
C ASP A 57 3.55 6.86 -15.92
N GLU A 58 2.81 7.77 -15.29
CA GLU A 58 3.36 8.75 -14.33
C GLU A 58 3.00 8.38 -12.88
N CYS A 59 3.99 8.46 -11.99
CA CYS A 59 3.82 8.28 -10.55
C CYS A 59 3.41 9.61 -9.90
N LEU A 60 2.20 9.67 -9.34
CA LEU A 60 1.67 10.86 -8.68
C LEU A 60 1.97 10.91 -7.18
N GLY A 61 2.18 9.76 -6.55
CA GLY A 61 2.33 9.72 -5.10
C GLY A 61 2.39 8.33 -4.52
N VAL A 62 2.28 8.27 -3.20
CA VAL A 62 2.42 7.02 -2.44
C VAL A 62 1.29 6.86 -1.44
N VAL A 63 0.92 5.60 -1.18
CA VAL A 63 0.03 5.22 -0.10
C VAL A 63 0.80 4.40 0.93
N GLN A 64 0.74 4.81 2.19
CA GLN A 64 1.26 4.05 3.32
C GLN A 64 0.12 3.51 4.17
N LYS A 65 0.24 2.25 4.59
CA LYS A 65 -0.65 1.68 5.60
C LYS A 65 -0.17 2.07 6.99
N ILE A 66 -1.07 2.59 7.80
CA ILE A 66 -0.84 2.96 9.20
C ILE A 66 -1.73 2.05 10.04
N VAL A 67 -1.12 1.29 10.95
CA VAL A 67 -1.85 0.53 11.96
C VAL A 67 -1.54 1.12 13.32
N ASP A 68 -2.57 1.67 13.97
CA ASP A 68 -2.46 2.31 15.27
C ASP A 68 -3.62 1.88 16.16
N GLU A 69 -3.33 1.46 17.38
CA GLU A 69 -4.32 0.94 18.36
C GLU A 69 -5.33 -0.09 17.81
N GLY A 70 -4.96 -0.87 16.79
CA GLY A 70 -5.84 -1.86 16.15
C GLY A 70 -6.72 -1.29 15.03
N GLU A 71 -6.65 0.01 14.77
CA GLU A 71 -7.26 0.67 13.62
C GLU A 71 -6.30 0.66 12.43
N THR A 72 -6.82 0.39 11.23
CA THR A 72 -6.05 0.45 9.98
C THR A 72 -6.50 1.64 9.15
N SER A 73 -5.58 2.57 8.94
CA SER A 73 -5.74 3.74 8.10
C SER A 73 -4.74 3.73 6.95
N TYR A 74 -5.01 4.54 5.93
CA TYR A 74 -4.13 4.69 4.76
C TYR A 74 -3.84 6.17 4.55
N ALA A 75 -2.56 6.54 4.58
CA ALA A 75 -2.11 7.87 4.25
C ALA A 75 -1.79 7.94 2.75
N PHE A 76 -2.40 8.87 2.04
CA PHE A 76 -2.08 9.18 0.64
C PHE A 76 -1.34 10.51 0.59
N GLU A 77 -0.10 10.47 0.11
CA GLU A 77 0.74 11.65 -0.07
C GLU A 77 1.01 11.87 -1.57
N ILE A 78 0.77 13.10 -2.03
CA ILE A 78 1.08 13.57 -3.38
C ILE A 78 2.22 14.57 -3.23
N THR A 79 3.29 14.39 -3.98
CA THR A 79 4.37 15.37 -4.10
C THR A 79 4.14 16.17 -5.37
N ILE A 80 4.01 17.48 -5.24
CA ILE A 80 3.89 18.41 -6.37
C ILE A 80 5.20 19.18 -6.45
N LEU A 81 5.90 19.11 -7.59
CA LEU A 81 7.11 19.88 -7.82
C LEU A 81 6.76 21.23 -8.47
N ASP A 82 7.66 22.19 -8.31
CA ASP A 82 7.51 23.52 -8.94
C ASP A 82 7.45 23.42 -10.47
N ILE A 83 8.29 22.57 -11.07
CA ILE A 83 8.32 22.29 -12.51
C ILE A 83 6.98 21.77 -13.05
N ASP A 84 6.21 21.02 -12.25
CA ASP A 84 4.92 20.45 -12.66
C ASP A 84 3.83 21.55 -12.76
N LEU A 85 4.04 22.66 -12.05
CA LEU A 85 3.12 23.80 -12.04
C LEU A 85 3.36 24.78 -13.20
N GLU A 86 4.53 24.73 -13.84
CA GLU A 86 4.84 25.58 -14.99
C GLU A 86 4.09 25.17 -16.27
N GLU A 87 3.52 23.96 -16.30
CA GLU A 87 2.78 23.40 -17.44
C GLU A 87 1.26 23.65 -17.40
N VAL A 88 0.76 24.33 -16.36
CA VAL A 88 -0.68 24.60 -16.13
C VAL A 88 -1.05 26.04 -16.47
#